data_AF-A0A1W5Z4B6-F1
#
_entry.id   AF-A0A1W5Z4B6-F1
#
_cell.length_a   1.000
_cell.length_b   1.000
_cell.length_c   1.000
_cell.angle_alpha   90.00
_cell.angle_beta   90.00
_cell.angle_gamma   90.00
#
_symmetry.space_group_name_H-M   'P 1'
#
loop_
_entity.id
_entity.type
_entity.pdbx_description
1 polymer ?
#
loop_
_entity_poly.entity_id
_entity_poly.type
_entity_poly.pdbx_seq_one_letter_code
_entity_poly.pdbx_strand_id
1 'polypeptide(L)'
;MSQADERNRLESDFHGLAGRIDRLMKTSPAQTTLDPDRLSRWQNLYETEAAEVVWRRDSILREGGIAQKIPTSAELTEWNTHARKILEGAPDEPSAN
;
A
#
# COMPACT_ATOMS: atom_id res chain seq x y z
N MET A 1 -14.35 -13.96 16.53
CA MET A 1 -14.28 -12.71 15.74
C MET A 1 -15.44 -12.71 14.77
N SER A 2 -16.15 -11.59 14.64
CA SER A 2 -17.24 -11.47 13.66
C SER A 2 -16.64 -11.23 12.26
N GLN A 3 -17.33 -11.65 11.19
CA GLN A 3 -16.86 -11.40 9.81
C GLN A 3 -16.62 -9.90 9.52
N ALA A 4 -17.38 -9.01 10.19
CA ALA A 4 -17.20 -7.57 10.10
C ALA A 4 -15.90 -7.08 10.77
N ASP A 5 -15.51 -7.67 11.91
CA ASP A 5 -14.28 -7.31 12.62
C ASP A 5 -13.04 -7.73 11.83
N GLU A 6 -13.10 -8.92 11.22
CA GLU A 6 -12.03 -9.43 10.36
C GLU A 6 -11.83 -8.55 9.13
N ARG A 7 -12.92 -8.19 8.43
CA ARG A 7 -12.86 -7.28 7.29
C ARG A 7 -12.28 -5.92 7.67
N ASN A 8 -12.75 -5.31 8.76
CA ASN A 8 -12.27 -4.00 9.21
C ASN A 8 -10.77 -4.04 9.54
N ARG A 9 -10.28 -5.13 10.14
CA ARG A 9 -8.84 -5.33 10.38
C ARG A 9 -8.07 -5.41 9.06
N LEU A 10 -8.53 -6.24 8.12
CA LEU A 10 -7.87 -6.41 6.82
C LEU A 10 -7.87 -5.12 6.00
N GLU A 11 -8.93 -4.32 6.10
CA GLU A 11 -9.05 -3.01 5.47
C GLU A 11 -8.04 -2.02 6.09
N SER A 12 -7.95 -1.96 7.41
CA SER A 12 -6.96 -1.14 8.11
C SER A 12 -5.52 -1.53 7.76
N ASP A 13 -5.21 -2.83 7.73
CA ASP A 13 -3.93 -3.35 7.29
C ASP A 13 -3.62 -2.88 5.85
N PHE A 14 -4.59 -3.00 4.94
CA PHE A 14 -4.41 -2.62 3.54
C PHE A 14 -4.16 -1.11 3.39
N HIS A 15 -4.90 -0.27 4.12
CA HIS A 15 -4.66 1.17 4.12
C HIS A 15 -3.26 1.53 4.59
N GLY A 16 -2.76 0.87 5.64
CA GLY A 16 -1.39 1.06 6.12
C GLY A 16 -0.34 0.72 5.06
N LEU A 17 -0.49 -0.44 4.41
CA LEU A 17 0.42 -0.88 3.35
C LEU A 17 0.36 0.03 2.12
N ALA A 18 -0.84 0.35 1.64
CA ALA A 18 -1.04 1.23 0.49
C ALA A 18 -0.51 2.65 0.76
N GLY A 19 -0.68 3.17 1.97
CA GLY A 19 -0.10 4.44 2.38
C GLY A 19 1.43 4.43 2.38
N ARG A 20 2.06 3.32 2.79
CA ARG A 20 3.51 3.16 2.74
C ARG A 20 4.02 3.12 1.29
N ILE A 21 3.37 2.33 0.42
CA ILE A 21 3.70 2.25 -1.00
C ILE A 21 3.59 3.63 -1.66
N ASP A 22 2.49 4.35 -1.44
CA ASP A 22 2.27 5.70 -1.99
C ASP A 22 3.37 6.69 -1.58
N ARG A 23 3.78 6.67 -0.30
CA ARG A 23 4.90 7.49 0.18
C ARG A 23 6.21 7.13 -0.50
N LEU A 24 6.55 5.84 -0.61
CA LEU A 24 7.77 5.40 -1.27
C LEU A 24 7.79 5.80 -2.75
N MET A 25 6.66 5.66 -3.46
CA MET A 25 6.54 6.09 -4.86
C MET A 25 6.70 7.60 -5.04
N LYS A 26 6.24 8.41 -4.08
CA LYS A 26 6.37 9.87 -4.10
C LYS A 26 7.70 10.39 -3.54
N THR A 27 8.49 9.52 -2.91
CA THR A 27 9.77 9.90 -2.32
C THR A 27 10.79 10.15 -3.43
N SER A 28 11.35 11.35 -3.47
CA SER A 28 12.41 11.67 -4.43
C SER A 28 13.72 10.97 -4.02
N PRO A 29 14.33 10.13 -4.89
CA PRO A 29 15.61 9.49 -4.60
C PRO A 29 16.72 10.50 -4.30
N ALA A 30 16.69 11.69 -4.90
CA ALA A 30 17.70 12.72 -4.67
C ALA A 30 17.57 13.45 -3.32
N GLN A 31 16.45 13.25 -2.59
CA GLN A 31 16.11 14.01 -1.38
C GLN A 31 15.66 13.09 -0.23
N THR A 32 16.20 11.87 -0.17
CA THR A 32 15.88 10.88 0.86
C THR A 32 17.13 10.38 1.58
N THR A 33 16.96 9.84 2.79
CA THR A 33 17.99 9.13 3.54
C THR A 33 18.04 7.64 3.18
N LEU A 34 17.11 7.15 2.36
CA LEU A 34 17.12 5.81 1.78
C LEU A 34 18.22 5.67 0.73
N ASP A 35 18.62 4.44 0.43
CA ASP A 35 19.47 4.15 -0.72
C ASP A 35 18.76 4.60 -2.01
N PRO A 36 19.27 5.63 -2.72
CA PRO A 36 18.59 6.26 -3.84
C PRO A 36 18.54 5.37 -5.08
N ASP A 37 19.58 4.57 -5.31
CA ASP A 37 19.64 3.61 -6.43
C ASP A 37 18.64 2.47 -6.20
N ARG A 38 18.59 1.94 -4.98
CA ARG A 38 17.62 0.90 -4.61
C ARG A 38 16.20 1.43 -4.68
N LEU A 39 15.94 2.65 -4.21
CA LEU A 39 14.63 3.29 -4.29
C LEU A 39 14.20 3.50 -5.75
N SER A 40 15.07 4.07 -6.59
CA SER A 40 14.74 4.31 -8.00
C SER A 40 14.46 3.01 -8.75
N ARG A 41 15.26 1.96 -8.52
CA ARG A 41 15.01 0.62 -9.11
C ARG A 41 13.68 0.04 -8.66
N TRP A 42 13.38 0.14 -7.36
CA TRP A 42 12.11 -0.36 -6.81
C TRP A 42 10.91 0.41 -7.37
N GLN A 43 10.99 1.74 -7.45
CA GLN A 43 9.94 2.59 -8.03
C GLN A 43 9.68 2.24 -9.49
N ASN A 44 10.74 2.09 -10.29
CA ASN A 44 10.61 1.69 -11.69
C ASN A 44 10.08 0.28 -11.86
N LEU A 45 10.45 -0.65 -10.97
CA LEU A 45 10.02 -2.05 -11.05
C LEU A 45 8.53 -2.22 -10.72
N TYR A 46 8.03 -1.49 -9.74
CA TYR A 46 6.68 -1.66 -9.21
C TYR A 46 5.74 -0.48 -9.50
N GLU A 47 6.07 0.39 -10.46
CA GLU A 47 5.26 1.59 -10.76
C GLU A 47 3.80 1.24 -11.05
N THR A 48 3.57 0.23 -11.87
CA THR A 48 2.23 -0.17 -12.30
C THR A 48 1.46 -0.81 -11.14
N GLU A 49 2.07 -1.75 -10.43
CA GLU A 49 1.46 -2.43 -9.29
C GLU A 49 1.20 -1.48 -8.12
N ALA A 50 2.10 -0.53 -7.87
CA ALA A 50 1.91 0.50 -6.86
C ALA A 50 0.75 1.43 -7.20
N ALA A 51 0.61 1.83 -8.47
CA ALA A 51 -0.54 2.60 -8.94
C ALA A 51 -1.86 1.85 -8.75
N GLU A 52 -1.87 0.53 -8.99
CA GLU A 52 -3.04 -0.32 -8.75
C GLU A 52 -3.41 -0.37 -7.26
N VAL A 53 -2.43 -0.54 -6.37
CA VAL A 53 -2.66 -0.55 -4.92
C VAL A 53 -3.24 0.78 -4.44
N VAL A 54 -2.72 1.91 -4.92
CA VAL A 54 -3.23 3.25 -4.58
C VAL A 54 -4.65 3.44 -5.12
N TRP A 55 -4.92 3.02 -6.37
CA TRP A 55 -6.26 3.07 -6.94
C TRP A 55 -7.27 2.24 -6.13
N ARG A 56 -6.89 1.02 -5.70
CA ARG A 56 -7.73 0.16 -4.84
C ARG A 56 -8.01 0.84 -3.49
N ARG A 57 -7.00 1.45 -2.85
CA ARG A 57 -7.15 2.23 -1.61
C ARG A 57 -8.18 3.36 -1.78
N ASP A 58 -8.05 4.12 -2.86
CA ASP A 58 -8.93 5.27 -3.13
C ASP A 58 -10.34 4.83 -3.54
N SER A 59 -10.52 3.63 -4.10
CA SER A 59 -11.84 3.04 -4.41
C SER A 59 -12.67 2.72 -3.17
N ILE A 60 -12.01 2.47 -2.03
CA ILE A 60 -12.63 2.29 -0.71
C ILE A 60 -13.06 3.66 -0.15
N LEU A 61 -12.21 4.68 -0.30
CA LEU A 61 -12.35 6.02 0.27
C LEU A 61 -12.88 7.03 -0.77
N ARG A 62 -14.17 7.00 -1.11
CA ARG A 62 -14.75 8.13 -1.88
C ARG A 62 -15.32 9.23 -0.99
N GLU A 63 -15.06 10.48 -1.38
CA GLU A 63 -15.74 11.67 -0.88
C GLU A 63 -17.26 11.47 -0.90
N GLY A 64 -17.91 11.77 0.23
CA GLY A 64 -19.35 11.59 0.43
C GLY A 64 -19.74 10.36 1.26
N GLY A 65 -18.79 9.54 1.73
CA GLY A 65 -19.03 8.48 2.72
C GLY A 65 -19.66 7.20 2.16
N ILE A 66 -19.70 7.03 0.84
CA ILE A 66 -20.22 5.83 0.18
C ILE A 66 -19.07 5.14 -0.55
N ALA A 67 -18.62 4.01 -0.02
CA ALA A 67 -17.66 3.14 -0.70
C ALA A 67 -18.25 2.69 -2.04
N GLN A 68 -17.51 2.86 -3.14
CA GLN A 68 -17.96 2.37 -4.46
C GLN A 68 -18.01 0.84 -4.49
N LYS A 69 -17.15 0.20 -3.70
CA LYS A 69 -17.09 -1.23 -3.51
C LYS A 69 -16.75 -1.49 -2.05
N ILE A 70 -17.55 -2.33 -1.40
CA ILE A 70 -17.18 -2.90 -0.10
C ILE A 70 -16.43 -4.19 -0.40
N PRO A 71 -15.09 -4.23 -0.28
CA PRO A 71 -14.33 -5.43 -0.59
C PRO A 71 -14.63 -6.52 0.42
N THR A 72 -14.65 -7.76 -0.05
CA THR A 72 -14.77 -8.95 0.79
C THR A 72 -13.47 -9.22 1.54
N SER A 73 -13.52 -10.01 2.63
CA SER A 73 -12.31 -10.41 3.37
C SER A 73 -11.30 -11.16 2.49
N ALA A 74 -11.77 -11.93 1.51
CA ALA A 74 -10.91 -12.63 0.56
C ALA A 74 -10.15 -11.64 -0.35
N GLU A 75 -10.87 -10.65 -0.90
CA GLU A 75 -10.25 -9.60 -1.72
C GLU A 75 -9.23 -8.79 -0.90
N LEU A 76 -9.59 -8.39 0.32
CA LEU A 76 -8.66 -7.66 1.19
C LEU A 76 -7.42 -8.50 1.54
N THR A 77 -7.56 -9.81 1.72
CA THR A 77 -6.43 -10.70 1.97
C THR A 77 -5.50 -10.78 0.76
N GLU A 78 -6.06 -10.88 -0.44
CA GLU A 78 -5.31 -10.84 -1.69
C GLU A 78 -4.57 -9.51 -1.85
N TRP A 79 -5.26 -8.40 -1.63
CA TRP A 79 -4.70 -7.05 -1.76
C TRP A 79 -3.59 -6.80 -0.74
N ASN A 80 -3.79 -7.23 0.52
CA ASN A 80 -2.76 -7.20 1.54
C ASN A 80 -1.53 -8.03 1.16
N THR A 81 -1.74 -9.23 0.62
CA THR A 81 -0.65 -10.10 0.17
C THR A 81 0.13 -9.46 -0.97
N HIS A 82 -0.57 -8.88 -1.94
CA HIS A 82 0.05 -8.19 -3.07
C HIS A 82 0.86 -6.96 -2.61
N ALA A 83 0.28 -6.11 -1.77
CA ALA A 83 0.98 -4.94 -1.23
C ALA A 83 2.21 -5.33 -0.38
N ARG A 84 2.13 -6.41 0.40
CA ARG A 84 3.29 -6.94 1.13
C ARG A 84 4.41 -7.39 0.19
N LYS A 85 4.09 -8.12 -0.88
CA LYS A 85 5.09 -8.55 -1.89
C LYS A 85 5.81 -7.37 -2.54
N ILE A 86 5.08 -6.31 -2.87
CA ILE A 86 5.69 -5.07 -3.39
C ILE A 86 6.68 -4.49 -2.37
N LEU A 87 6.29 -4.45 -1.09
CA LEU A 87 7.11 -3.91 0.00
C LEU A 87 8.31 -4.79 0.40
N GLU A 88 8.32 -6.09 0.11
CA GLU A 88 9.48 -6.96 0.35
C GLU A 88 10.71 -6.50 -0.45
N GLY A 89 10.50 -5.93 -1.63
CA GLY A 89 11.57 -5.38 -2.46
C GLY A 89 11.97 -3.94 -2.11
N ALA A 90 11.21 -3.27 -1.23
CA ALA A 90 11.39 -1.85 -0.94
C ALA A 90 12.72 -1.60 -0.19
N PRO A 91 13.35 -0.43 -0.34
CA PRO A 91 14.39 -0.01 0.57
C PRO A 91 13.83 0.09 1.99
N ASP A 92 14.57 -0.45 2.96
CA ASP A 92 14.20 -0.39 4.36
C ASP A 92 14.12 1.07 4.81
N GLU A 93 12.93 1.51 5.24
CA GLU A 93 12.82 2.78 5.95
C GLU A 93 13.69 2.66 7.21
N PRO A 94 14.62 3.61 7.46
CA PRO A 94 15.42 3.57 8.67
C PRO A 94 14.43 3.47 9.83
N SER A 95 14.49 2.35 10.54
CA SER A 95 13.67 2.17 11.73
C SER A 95 14.02 3.33 12.64
N ALA A 96 13.03 4.19 12.91
CA ALA A 96 13.20 5.28 13.86
C ALA A 96 13.54 4.62 15.21
N ASN A 97 14.82 4.70 15.58
CA ASN A 97 15.30 4.43 16.93
C ASN A 97 14.93 5.60 17.84
#